data_AF-A0A3L7B3D8-F1
#
_entry.id   AF-A0A3L7B3D8-F1
#
_cell.length_a   1.000
_cell.length_b   1.000
_cell.length_c   1.000
_cell.angle_alpha   90.00
_cell.angle_beta   90.00
_cell.angle_gamma   90.00
#
_symmetry.space_group_name_H-M   'P 1'
#
loop_
_entity.id
_entity.type
_entity.pdbx_description
1 polymer ?
#
loop_
_entity_poly.entity_id
_entity_poly.type
_entity_poly.pdbx_seq_one_letter_code
_entity_poly.pdbx_strand_id
1 'polypeptide(L)'
;VPTQRAAAVDPSTELELARRMADEADRHGHQAELLAQRPALLPTWSPLARAVAVYAGCGAAAGVLMLALVLASGVGLVDGFTLGAWICAGLPALAFFGGYLVLGRWGRPAMVAGTPPRYLPLGFLICFLLVPVAYCGYLLLVRGLR
;
A
#
# COMPACT_ATOMS: atom_id res chain seq x y z
N VAL A 1 -51.87 -30.97 34.67
CA VAL A 1 -50.57 -30.33 34.97
C VAL A 1 -50.81 -28.83 35.04
N PRO A 2 -50.59 -28.13 36.17
CA PRO A 2 -50.75 -26.69 36.18
C PRO A 2 -49.61 -26.05 35.40
N THR A 3 -49.95 -25.22 34.43
CA THR A 3 -49.02 -24.38 33.68
C THR A 3 -48.40 -23.37 34.65
N GLN A 4 -47.11 -23.52 34.88
CA GLN A 4 -46.28 -22.53 35.57
C GLN A 4 -46.38 -21.22 34.76
N ARG A 5 -47.15 -20.24 35.27
CA ARG A 5 -47.22 -18.92 34.66
C ARG A 5 -45.82 -18.34 34.69
N ALA A 6 -45.27 -18.01 33.52
CA ALA A 6 -44.02 -17.26 33.43
C ALA A 6 -44.12 -16.06 34.40
N ALA A 7 -43.13 -15.92 35.28
CA ALA A 7 -43.07 -14.80 36.21
C ALA A 7 -43.26 -13.51 35.41
N ALA A 8 -44.14 -12.62 35.88
CA ALA A 8 -44.41 -11.36 35.22
C ALA A 8 -43.10 -10.58 35.09
N VAL A 9 -42.56 -10.56 33.88
CA VAL A 9 -41.32 -9.86 33.56
C VAL A 9 -41.57 -8.37 33.72
N ASP A 10 -40.75 -7.71 34.52
CA ASP A 10 -40.85 -6.27 34.73
C ASP A 10 -40.41 -5.53 33.46
N PRO A 11 -41.32 -4.80 32.78
CA PRO A 11 -41.00 -4.12 31.53
C PRO A 11 -39.91 -3.06 31.69
N SER A 12 -39.75 -2.49 32.89
CA SER A 12 -38.70 -1.51 33.15
C SER A 12 -37.31 -2.16 33.13
N THR A 13 -37.20 -3.37 33.69
CA THR A 13 -35.96 -4.15 33.72
C THR A 13 -35.56 -4.60 32.30
N GLU A 14 -36.50 -5.05 31.48
CA GLU A 14 -36.24 -5.43 30.08
C GLU A 14 -35.81 -4.23 29.21
N LEU A 15 -36.43 -3.06 29.42
CA LEU A 15 -36.02 -1.83 28.74
C LEU A 15 -34.62 -1.37 29.13
N GLU A 16 -34.24 -1.52 30.40
CA GLU A 16 -32.88 -1.24 30.85
C GLU A 16 -31.85 -2.21 30.24
N LEU A 17 -32.17 -3.50 30.15
CA LEU A 17 -31.32 -4.48 29.47
C LEU A 17 -31.18 -4.15 27.98
N ALA A 18 -32.27 -3.82 27.30
CA ALA A 18 -32.26 -3.41 25.91
C ALA A 18 -31.42 -2.15 25.68
N ARG A 19 -31.51 -1.15 26.57
CA ARG A 19 -30.65 0.04 26.53
C ARG A 19 -29.18 -0.31 26.69
N ARG A 20 -28.82 -1.15 27.66
CA ARG A 20 -27.43 -1.57 27.86
C ARG A 20 -26.88 -2.30 26.64
N MET A 21 -27.66 -3.18 26.04
CA MET A 21 -27.25 -3.87 24.81
C MET A 21 -27.07 -2.90 23.64
N ALA A 22 -27.94 -1.90 23.50
CA ALA A 22 -27.80 -0.84 22.51
C ALA A 22 -26.53 0.00 22.74
N ASP A 23 -26.27 0.43 23.97
CA ASP A 23 -25.06 1.19 24.34
C ASP A 23 -23.77 0.38 24.09
N GLU A 24 -23.79 -0.93 24.36
CA GLU A 24 -22.67 -1.82 24.05
C GLU A 24 -22.46 -1.98 22.54
N ALA A 25 -23.54 -2.15 21.78
CA ALA A 25 -23.48 -2.22 20.33
C ALA A 25 -22.92 -0.92 19.73
N ASP A 26 -23.37 0.24 20.21
CA ASP A 26 -22.86 1.54 19.78
C ASP A 26 -21.38 1.72 20.12
N ARG A 27 -20.95 1.30 21.30
CA ARG A 27 -19.54 1.33 21.69
C ARG A 27 -18.68 0.46 20.78
N HIS A 28 -19.13 -0.75 20.45
CA HIS A 28 -18.42 -1.63 19.52
C HIS A 28 -18.44 -1.08 18.09
N GLY A 29 -19.54 -0.45 17.66
CA GLY A 29 -19.65 0.26 16.40
C GLY A 29 -18.63 1.40 16.28
N HIS A 30 -18.52 2.24 17.32
CA HIS A 30 -17.55 3.33 17.38
C HIS A 30 -16.10 2.83 17.32
N GLN A 31 -15.78 1.74 18.01
CA GLN A 31 -14.46 1.11 17.94
C GLN A 31 -14.16 0.56 16.53
N ALA A 32 -15.13 -0.09 15.90
CA ALA A 32 -15.00 -0.58 14.53
C ALA A 32 -14.80 0.57 13.53
N GLU A 33 -15.51 1.68 13.71
CA GLU A 33 -15.39 2.87 12.87
C GLU A 33 -14.02 3.54 12.99
N LEU A 34 -13.48 3.66 14.21
CA LEU A 34 -12.12 4.17 14.45
C LEU A 34 -11.04 3.30 13.80
N LEU A 35 -11.21 1.97 13.81
CA LEU A 35 -10.29 1.05 13.13
C LEU A 35 -10.43 1.11 11.61
N ALA A 36 -11.65 1.25 11.09
CA ALA A 36 -11.92 1.33 9.66
C ALA A 36 -11.43 2.63 9.00
N GLN A 37 -11.30 3.71 9.79
CA GLN A 37 -10.69 4.97 9.35
C GLN A 37 -9.16 4.87 9.21
N ARG A 38 -8.51 3.85 9.78
CA ARG A 38 -7.07 3.66 9.68
C ARG A 38 -6.70 2.81 8.47
N PRO A 39 -5.79 3.29 7.61
CA PRO A 39 -5.29 2.50 6.49
C PRO A 39 -4.33 1.40 6.97
N ALA A 40 -4.38 0.22 6.34
CA ALA A 40 -3.62 -0.97 6.76
C ALA A 40 -2.09 -0.83 6.60
N LEU A 41 -1.62 -0.17 5.53
CA LEU A 41 -0.20 -0.02 5.23
C LEU A 41 0.38 1.22 5.91
N LEU A 42 1.31 1.10 6.88
CA LEU A 42 1.93 2.24 7.59
C LEU A 42 0.87 3.20 8.20
N PRO A 43 0.07 2.72 9.17
CA PRO A 43 -1.10 3.45 9.69
C PRO A 43 -0.77 4.78 10.35
N THR A 44 0.43 4.92 10.93
CA THR A 44 0.89 6.13 11.63
C THR A 44 1.56 7.16 10.71
N TRP A 45 1.80 6.82 9.45
CA TRP A 45 2.54 7.67 8.52
C TRP A 45 1.60 8.56 7.71
N SER A 46 2.07 9.76 7.37
CA SER A 46 1.34 10.64 6.46
C SER A 46 1.12 9.98 5.10
N PRO A 47 0.02 10.29 4.38
CA PRO A 47 -0.25 9.73 3.05
C PRO A 47 0.91 9.93 2.07
N LEU A 48 1.56 11.10 2.14
CA LEU A 48 2.73 11.42 1.32
C LEU A 48 3.94 10.53 1.66
N ALA A 49 4.31 10.42 2.94
CA ALA A 49 5.48 9.63 3.36
C ALA A 49 5.34 8.16 2.96
N ARG A 50 4.12 7.63 3.07
CA ARG A 50 3.79 6.27 2.64
C ARG A 50 3.88 6.09 1.14
N ALA A 51 3.35 7.03 0.35
CA ALA A 51 3.45 6.97 -1.10
C ALA A 51 4.91 7.00 -1.54
N VAL A 52 5.72 7.90 -0.96
CA VAL A 52 7.17 7.98 -1.21
C VAL A 52 7.86 6.66 -0.86
N ALA A 53 7.60 6.08 0.31
CA ALA A 53 8.21 4.83 0.73
C ALA A 53 7.87 3.66 -0.20
N VAL A 54 6.60 3.53 -0.61
CA VAL A 54 6.16 2.47 -1.54
C VAL A 54 6.79 2.64 -2.92
N TYR A 55 6.71 3.84 -3.51
CA TYR A 55 7.29 4.08 -4.84
C TYR A 55 8.81 3.96 -4.84
N ALA A 56 9.48 4.43 -3.79
CA ALA A 56 10.93 4.27 -3.64
C ALA A 56 11.32 2.79 -3.48
N GLY A 57 10.57 2.01 -2.69
CA GLY A 57 10.80 0.57 -2.54
C GLY A 57 10.60 -0.19 -3.86
N CYS A 58 9.53 0.10 -4.60
CA CYS A 58 9.29 -0.48 -5.92
C CYS A 58 10.38 -0.06 -6.93
N GLY A 59 10.80 1.21 -6.91
CA GLY A 59 11.90 1.71 -7.74
C GLY A 59 13.22 1.01 -7.41
N ALA A 60 13.53 0.80 -6.12
CA ALA A 60 14.73 0.10 -5.70
C ALA A 60 14.74 -1.37 -6.18
N ALA A 61 13.62 -2.07 -6.07
CA ALA A 61 13.46 -3.42 -6.61
C ALA A 61 13.68 -3.47 -8.14
N ALA A 62 13.12 -2.48 -8.87
CA ALA A 62 13.38 -2.33 -10.30
C ALA A 62 14.84 -2.02 -10.61
N GLY A 63 15.53 -1.23 -9.76
CA GLY A 63 16.97 -1.00 -9.85
C GLY A 63 17.80 -2.28 -9.68
N VAL A 64 17.43 -3.16 -8.74
CA VAL A 64 18.06 -4.48 -8.59
C VAL A 64 17.84 -5.35 -9.84
N LEU A 65 16.62 -5.34 -10.39
CA LEU A 65 16.31 -6.08 -11.62
C LEU A 65 17.07 -5.52 -12.82
N MET A 66 17.27 -4.20 -12.90
CA MET A 66 18.12 -3.56 -13.89
C MET A 66 19.56 -4.07 -13.80
N LEU A 67 20.15 -4.15 -12.60
CA LEU A 67 21.50 -4.68 -12.43
C LEU A 67 21.60 -6.14 -12.90
N ALA A 68 20.58 -6.97 -12.63
CA ALA A 68 20.53 -8.33 -13.14
C ALA A 68 20.49 -8.38 -14.69
N LEU A 69 19.73 -7.48 -15.33
CA LEU A 69 19.71 -7.38 -16.80
C LEU A 69 21.05 -6.91 -17.37
N VAL A 70 21.74 -5.99 -16.70
CA VAL A 70 23.09 -5.56 -17.10
C VAL A 70 24.08 -6.73 -17.06
N LEU A 71 24.04 -7.53 -15.99
CA LEU A 71 24.86 -8.75 -15.89
C LEU A 71 24.50 -9.78 -16.98
N ALA A 72 23.21 -9.98 -17.23
CA ALA A 72 22.72 -10.87 -18.28
C ALA A 72 23.17 -10.41 -19.68
N SER A 73 23.16 -9.10 -19.94
CA SER A 73 23.66 -8.54 -21.19
C SER A 73 25.18 -8.71 -21.34
N GLY A 74 25.93 -8.57 -20.25
CA GLY A 74 27.38 -8.80 -20.24
C GLY A 74 27.80 -10.23 -20.61
N VAL A 75 26.93 -11.22 -20.40
CA VAL A 75 27.15 -12.63 -20.80
C VAL A 75 26.42 -13.00 -22.11
N GLY A 76 25.83 -12.03 -22.80
CA GLY A 76 25.16 -12.23 -24.09
C GLY A 76 23.75 -12.82 -24.02
N LEU A 77 23.13 -12.94 -22.83
CA LEU A 77 21.75 -13.44 -22.67
C LEU A 77 20.70 -12.40 -23.07
N VAL A 78 21.04 -11.11 -23.00
CA VAL A 78 20.14 -10.00 -23.32
C VAL A 78 20.85 -9.03 -24.25
N ASP A 79 20.25 -8.76 -25.41
CA ASP A 79 20.76 -7.78 -26.36
C ASP A 79 20.62 -6.34 -25.83
N GLY A 80 21.47 -5.43 -26.31
CA GLY A 80 21.50 -4.05 -25.84
C GLY A 80 20.20 -3.27 -26.11
N PHE A 81 19.44 -3.63 -27.15
CA PHE A 81 18.16 -3.00 -27.45
C PHE A 81 17.10 -3.40 -26.41
N THR A 82 16.98 -4.70 -26.13
CA THR A 82 16.10 -5.20 -25.05
C THR A 82 16.48 -4.59 -23.71
N LEU A 83 17.77 -4.52 -23.38
CA LEU A 83 18.25 -3.88 -22.15
C LEU A 83 17.81 -2.40 -22.08
N GLY A 84 18.02 -1.63 -23.15
CA GLY A 84 17.63 -0.23 -23.22
C GLY A 84 16.12 -0.02 -23.07
N ALA A 85 15.31 -0.84 -23.74
CA ALA A 85 13.85 -0.78 -23.63
C ALA A 85 13.36 -1.06 -22.20
N TRP A 86 13.95 -2.04 -21.52
CA TRP A 86 13.62 -2.36 -20.13
C TRP A 86 14.06 -1.26 -19.15
N ILE A 87 15.26 -0.68 -19.33
CA ILE A 87 15.74 0.39 -18.45
C ILE A 87 14.89 1.67 -18.59
N CYS A 88 14.55 2.05 -19.83
CA CYS A 88 13.89 3.33 -20.09
C CYS A 88 12.37 3.30 -19.90
N ALA A 89 11.73 2.15 -20.12
CA ALA A 89 10.28 2.05 -20.10
C ALA A 89 9.77 0.90 -19.24
N GLY A 90 10.26 -0.33 -19.46
CA GLY A 90 9.69 -1.53 -18.84
C GLY A 90 9.77 -1.53 -17.31
N LEU A 91 10.98 -1.35 -16.76
CA LEU A 91 11.23 -1.38 -15.32
C LEU A 91 10.60 -0.18 -14.59
N PRO A 92 10.72 1.07 -15.07
CA PRO A 92 9.99 2.20 -14.48
C PRO A 92 8.48 1.99 -14.47
N ALA A 93 7.91 1.47 -15.56
CA ALA A 93 6.47 1.21 -15.64
C ALA A 93 6.05 0.13 -14.64
N LEU A 94 6.76 -1.00 -14.57
CA LEU A 94 6.47 -2.06 -13.60
C LEU A 94 6.56 -1.56 -12.15
N ALA A 95 7.59 -0.79 -11.82
CA ALA A 95 7.74 -0.19 -10.49
C ALA A 95 6.56 0.75 -10.16
N PHE A 96 6.17 1.59 -11.12
CA PHE A 96 5.07 2.52 -10.97
C PHE A 96 3.73 1.80 -10.76
N PHE A 97 3.39 0.85 -11.63
CA PHE A 97 2.15 0.10 -11.52
C PHE A 97 2.13 -0.78 -10.27
N GLY A 98 3.26 -1.39 -9.90
CA GLY A 98 3.40 -2.14 -8.65
C GLY A 98 3.10 -1.26 -7.43
N GLY A 99 3.75 -0.10 -7.33
CA GLY A 99 3.50 0.85 -6.23
C GLY A 99 2.06 1.38 -6.22
N TYR A 100 1.49 1.65 -7.39
CA TYR A 100 0.09 2.07 -7.54
C TYR A 100 -0.90 1.01 -7.04
N LEU A 101 -0.68 -0.26 -7.37
CA LEU A 101 -1.51 -1.37 -6.90
C LEU A 101 -1.38 -1.57 -5.39
N VAL A 102 -0.15 -1.47 -4.85
CA VAL A 102 0.11 -1.59 -3.42
C VAL A 102 -0.62 -0.49 -2.64
N LEU A 103 -0.51 0.76 -3.07
CA LEU A 103 -1.24 1.89 -2.47
C LEU A 103 -2.75 1.77 -2.66
N GLY A 104 -3.20 1.26 -3.81
CA GLY A 104 -4.62 1.06 -4.10
C GLY A 104 -5.28 -0.01 -3.23
N ARG A 105 -4.55 -1.09 -2.91
CA ARG A 105 -5.06 -2.22 -2.12
C ARG A 105 -4.88 -2.02 -0.62
N TRP A 106 -3.73 -1.54 -0.16
CA TRP A 106 -3.39 -1.47 1.27
C TRP A 106 -3.24 -0.06 1.82
N GLY A 107 -3.15 0.96 0.96
CA GLY A 107 -3.03 2.37 1.35
C GLY A 107 -4.36 3.10 1.58
N ARG A 108 -5.50 2.48 1.24
CA ARG A 108 -6.83 3.09 1.39
C ARG A 108 -7.44 2.73 2.75
N PRO A 109 -7.91 3.71 3.55
CA PRO A 109 -8.78 3.42 4.69
C PRO A 109 -10.13 2.88 4.19
N ALA A 110 -10.72 1.94 4.94
CA ALA A 110 -11.95 1.25 4.55
C ALA A 110 -13.17 2.20 4.58
N MET A 111 -13.16 3.17 5.50
CA MET A 111 -14.18 4.21 5.59
C MET A 111 -13.56 5.61 5.51
N VAL A 112 -13.46 6.14 4.29
CA VAL A 112 -13.24 7.57 4.01
C VAL A 112 -14.17 7.98 2.87
N ALA A 113 -14.86 9.10 3.03
CA ALA A 113 -15.58 9.76 1.96
C ALA A 113 -14.57 10.33 0.95
N GLY A 114 -14.34 9.60 -0.14
CA GLY A 114 -13.51 10.06 -1.26
C GLY A 114 -12.36 9.13 -1.65
N THR A 115 -11.69 9.45 -2.75
CA THR A 115 -10.50 8.74 -3.21
C THR A 115 -9.26 9.33 -2.51
N PRO A 116 -8.53 8.56 -1.68
CA PRO A 116 -7.32 9.08 -1.05
C PRO A 116 -6.28 9.44 -2.13
N PRO A 117 -5.51 10.52 -1.96
CA PRO A 117 -4.54 10.97 -2.94
C PRO A 117 -3.47 9.89 -3.16
N ARG A 118 -3.37 9.40 -4.40
CA ARG A 118 -2.41 8.35 -4.80
C ARG A 118 -1.09 8.91 -5.32
N TYR A 119 -0.95 10.23 -5.37
CA TYR A 119 0.26 10.94 -5.78
C TYR A 119 0.88 10.40 -7.09
N LEU A 120 0.05 10.14 -8.12
CA LEU A 120 0.48 9.59 -9.41
C LEU A 120 1.69 10.31 -10.05
N PRO A 121 1.70 11.66 -10.18
CA PRO A 121 2.84 12.34 -10.82
C PRO A 121 4.13 12.17 -10.02
N LEU A 122 4.04 12.07 -8.69
CA LEU A 122 5.19 11.86 -7.81
C LEU A 122 5.71 10.42 -7.93
N GLY A 123 4.82 9.43 -7.99
CA GLY A 123 5.20 8.03 -8.24
C GLY A 123 5.85 7.85 -9.61
N PHE A 124 5.31 8.49 -10.64
CA PHE A 124 5.90 8.51 -11.97
C PHE A 124 7.31 9.10 -11.92
N LEU A 125 7.47 10.26 -11.28
CA LEU A 125 8.76 10.91 -11.12
C LEU A 125 9.76 9.99 -10.41
N ILE A 126 9.40 9.41 -9.27
CA ILE A 126 10.30 8.51 -8.52
C ILE A 126 10.72 7.32 -9.38
N CYS A 127 9.77 6.59 -9.96
CA CYS A 127 10.08 5.35 -10.68
C CYS A 127 10.89 5.62 -11.97
N PHE A 128 10.58 6.69 -12.70
CA PHE A 128 11.29 7.04 -13.94
C PHE A 128 12.61 7.75 -13.71
N LEU A 129 12.83 8.42 -12.58
CA LEU A 129 14.14 9.01 -12.27
C LEU A 129 15.09 7.98 -11.63
N LEU A 130 14.59 7.16 -10.71
CA LEU A 130 15.44 6.30 -9.89
C LEU A 130 16.15 5.23 -10.72
N VAL A 131 15.49 4.63 -11.71
CA VAL A 131 16.07 3.56 -12.53
C VAL A 131 17.22 4.07 -13.42
N PRO A 132 17.06 5.16 -14.20
CA PRO A 132 18.18 5.76 -14.93
C PRO A 132 19.30 6.27 -14.03
N VAL A 133 18.96 6.90 -12.89
CA VAL A 133 19.97 7.39 -11.94
C VAL A 133 20.76 6.23 -11.33
N ALA A 134 20.11 5.12 -10.99
CA ALA A 134 20.77 3.92 -10.51
C ALA A 134 21.73 3.34 -11.56
N TYR A 135 21.33 3.35 -12.84
CA TYR A 135 22.21 2.91 -13.93
C TYR A 135 23.42 3.85 -14.12
N CYS A 136 23.20 5.17 -14.11
CA CYS A 136 24.29 6.14 -14.15
C CYS A 136 25.24 5.99 -12.96
N GLY A 137 24.70 5.79 -11.75
CA GLY A 137 25.48 5.53 -10.53
C GLY A 137 26.32 4.27 -10.66
N TYR A 138 25.75 3.18 -11.18
CA TYR A 138 26.48 1.95 -11.48
C TYR A 138 27.63 2.19 -12.47
N LEU A 139 27.38 2.90 -13.56
CA LEU A 139 28.42 3.22 -14.55
C LEU A 139 29.55 4.07 -13.95
N LEU A 140 29.23 5.05 -13.12
CA LEU A 140 30.23 5.86 -12.41
C LEU A 140 31.03 5.03 -11.42
N LEU A 141 30.39 4.13 -10.70
CA LEU A 141 31.06 3.24 -9.75
C LEU A 141 32.03 2.30 -10.47
N VAL A 142 31.58 1.64 -11.55
CA VAL A 142 32.41 0.72 -12.33
C VAL A 142 33.53 1.45 -13.07
N ARG A 143 33.29 2.65 -13.60
CA ARG A 143 34.32 3.46 -14.27
C ARG A 143 35.28 4.15 -13.32
N GLY A 144 34.84 4.53 -12.12
CA GLY A 144 35.70 5.14 -11.10
C GLY A 144 36.54 4.12 -10.32
N LEU A 145 36.14 2.84 -10.33
CA LEU A 145 36.90 1.73 -9.74
C LEU A 145 37.82 1.00 -10.73
N ARG A 146 37.80 1.37 -12.01
CA ARG A 146 38.70 0.85 -13.06
C ARG A 146 39.80 1.86 -13.34
#